data_AF-A0AAE4EYQ6-F1
#
_entry.id   AF-A0AAE4EYQ6-F1
#
_cell.length_a   1.000
_cell.length_b   1.000
_cell.length_c   1.000
_cell.angle_alpha   90.00
_cell.angle_beta   90.00
_cell.angle_gamma   90.00
#
_symmetry.space_group_name_H-M   'P 1'
#
loop_
_entity.id
_entity.type
_entity.pdbx_description
1 polymer ?
#
loop_
_entity_poly.entity_id
_entity_poly.type
_entity_poly.pdbx_seq_one_letter_code
_entity_poly.pdbx_strand_id
1 'polypeptide(L)'
;MAVHHLLDRFARSAVTMTVYGTDPDPDLVDRLESQRIAVDWRALPAPDSESFVVVRQAGRFAGTVRLDVLQKFLSEPALQQRTRTLPDPDEDVQLLLSSLTNTVLSSLGRGPLLATAHEFEDRAYRIGRGTLRVSFQSLSTFRAQADRYRTLAADTELAIHIYGRDDWDPPAIPGVTVHATSDDEFGRLWLLAFDGNGNAADKCALVAEETDPGQYRGFWTYDSPAVDEILASVATSF
;
A
#
# COMPACT_ATOMS: atom_id res chain seq x y z
N MET A 1 5.16 -9.47 17.33
CA MET A 1 4.06 -8.52 17.60
C MET A 1 2.78 -8.85 16.84
N ALA A 2 1.65 -8.19 17.17
CA ALA A 2 0.37 -8.33 16.47
C ALA A 2 0.49 -8.11 14.94
N VAL A 3 1.37 -7.20 14.50
CA VAL A 3 1.63 -6.92 13.06
C VAL A 3 2.19 -8.14 12.31
N HIS A 4 3.15 -8.87 12.91
CA HIS A 4 3.68 -10.12 12.33
C HIS A 4 2.60 -11.22 12.27
N HIS A 5 1.73 -11.30 13.28
CA HIS A 5 0.59 -12.21 13.27
C HIS A 5 -0.40 -11.90 12.14
N LEU A 6 -0.60 -10.62 11.80
CA LEU A 6 -1.41 -10.21 10.64
C LEU A 6 -0.79 -10.64 9.31
N LEU A 7 0.52 -10.46 9.14
CA LEU A 7 1.25 -10.96 7.97
C LEU A 7 1.07 -12.48 7.83
N ASP A 8 1.15 -13.24 8.91
CA ASP A 8 0.97 -14.69 8.87
C ASP A 8 -0.49 -15.11 8.63
N ARG A 9 -1.44 -14.33 9.14
CA ARG A 9 -2.88 -14.52 8.90
C ARG A 9 -3.21 -14.38 7.41
N PHE A 10 -2.73 -13.33 6.76
CA PHE A 10 -3.02 -13.05 5.35
C PHE A 10 -2.13 -13.83 4.38
N ALA A 11 -0.99 -14.36 4.81
CA ALA A 11 -0.11 -15.19 3.97
C ALA A 11 -0.75 -16.51 3.50
N ARG A 12 -1.90 -16.90 4.08
CA ARG A 12 -2.63 -18.11 3.69
C ARG A 12 -3.55 -17.89 2.48
N SER A 13 -3.73 -16.65 2.04
CA SER A 13 -4.58 -16.31 0.89
C SER A 13 -3.84 -16.59 -0.41
N ALA A 14 -4.27 -17.63 -1.14
CA ALA A 14 -3.76 -17.90 -2.48
C ALA A 14 -4.43 -16.97 -3.51
N VAL A 15 -3.62 -16.28 -4.32
CA VAL A 15 -4.09 -15.49 -5.46
C VAL A 15 -3.65 -16.14 -6.76
N THR A 16 -4.60 -16.23 -7.68
CA THR A 16 -4.38 -16.68 -9.05
C THR A 16 -4.82 -15.58 -10.00
N MET A 17 -3.99 -15.27 -10.98
CA MET A 17 -4.30 -14.34 -12.06
C MET A 17 -4.46 -15.10 -13.37
N THR A 18 -5.47 -14.76 -14.16
CA THR A 18 -5.58 -15.24 -15.54
C THR A 18 -5.47 -14.03 -16.46
N VAL A 19 -4.38 -13.97 -17.23
CA VAL A 19 -4.15 -12.91 -18.20
C VAL A 19 -4.81 -13.29 -19.51
N TYR A 20 -5.63 -12.41 -20.04
CA TYR A 20 -6.21 -12.49 -21.38
C TYR A 20 -5.52 -11.47 -22.26
N GLY A 21 -4.66 -11.93 -23.17
CA GLY A 21 -3.84 -11.09 -24.05
C GLY A 21 -3.27 -11.89 -25.23
N THR A 22 -2.48 -11.27 -26.09
CA THR A 22 -1.90 -11.92 -27.28
C THR A 22 -0.88 -13.01 -26.90
N ASP A 23 0.33 -12.60 -26.52
CA ASP A 23 1.45 -13.47 -26.19
C ASP A 23 1.93 -13.24 -24.75
N PRO A 24 2.34 -14.31 -24.04
CA PRO A 24 2.83 -14.19 -22.68
C PRO A 24 4.09 -13.34 -22.62
N ASP A 25 4.06 -12.36 -21.72
CA ASP A 25 5.22 -11.55 -21.32
C ASP A 25 6.02 -12.31 -20.25
N PRO A 26 7.21 -12.87 -20.57
CA PRO A 26 7.98 -13.68 -19.63
C PRO A 26 8.42 -12.89 -18.40
N ASP A 27 8.76 -11.62 -18.56
CA ASP A 27 9.23 -10.77 -17.45
C ASP A 27 8.09 -10.51 -16.45
N LEU A 28 6.86 -10.34 -16.95
CA LEU A 28 5.67 -10.21 -16.10
C LEU A 28 5.35 -11.52 -15.38
N VAL A 29 5.45 -12.66 -16.07
CA VAL A 29 5.22 -13.98 -15.47
C VAL A 29 6.20 -14.23 -14.33
N ASP A 30 7.51 -14.08 -14.59
CA ASP A 30 8.56 -14.24 -13.59
C ASP A 30 8.35 -13.31 -12.39
N ARG A 31 7.90 -12.06 -12.66
CA ARG A 31 7.59 -11.10 -11.60
C ARG A 31 6.43 -11.55 -10.73
N LEU A 32 5.30 -11.97 -11.32
CA LEU A 32 4.13 -12.43 -10.58
C LEU A 32 4.44 -13.68 -9.76
N GLU A 33 5.20 -14.62 -10.33
CA GLU A 33 5.62 -15.83 -9.64
C GLU A 33 6.54 -15.51 -8.45
N SER A 34 7.46 -14.54 -8.59
CA SER A 34 8.30 -14.07 -7.48
C SER A 34 7.49 -13.48 -6.32
N GLN A 35 6.29 -12.99 -6.60
CA GLN A 35 5.33 -12.46 -5.62
C GLN A 35 4.38 -13.54 -5.06
N ARG A 36 4.58 -14.81 -5.44
CA ARG A 36 3.71 -15.96 -5.12
C ARG A 36 2.30 -15.85 -5.73
N ILE A 37 2.16 -15.13 -6.85
CA ILE A 37 0.92 -15.10 -7.62
C ILE A 37 1.04 -16.16 -8.72
N ALA A 38 0.14 -17.14 -8.70
CA ALA A 38 0.06 -18.11 -9.80
C ALA A 38 -0.61 -17.44 -11.00
N VAL A 39 0.01 -17.54 -12.18
CA VAL A 39 -0.49 -16.92 -13.41
C VAL A 39 -0.84 -17.97 -14.45
N ASP A 40 -2.01 -17.83 -15.08
CA ASP A 40 -2.42 -18.57 -16.28
C ASP A 40 -2.54 -17.57 -17.45
N TRP A 41 -2.19 -17.99 -18.65
CA TRP A 41 -2.29 -17.14 -19.84
C TRP A 41 -3.32 -17.70 -20.81
N ARG A 42 -4.18 -16.81 -21.32
CA ARG A 42 -5.22 -17.13 -22.30
C ARG A 42 -5.09 -16.19 -23.48
N ALA A 43 -4.84 -16.78 -24.65
CA ALA A 43 -4.82 -16.03 -25.89
C ALA A 43 -6.17 -15.33 -26.11
N LEU A 44 -6.12 -14.01 -26.27
CA LEU A 44 -7.26 -13.18 -26.66
C LEU A 44 -7.01 -12.68 -28.09
N PRO A 45 -7.91 -12.94 -29.05
CA PRO A 45 -7.78 -12.44 -30.42
C PRO A 45 -8.20 -10.96 -30.48
N ALA A 46 -7.55 -10.12 -29.68
CA ALA A 46 -7.79 -8.69 -29.53
C ALA A 46 -6.43 -7.96 -29.45
N PRO A 47 -6.37 -6.65 -29.76
CA PRO A 47 -5.13 -5.90 -29.60
C PRO A 47 -4.70 -5.83 -28.14
N ASP A 48 -3.40 -5.64 -27.89
CA ASP A 48 -2.84 -5.61 -26.53
C ASP A 48 -3.48 -4.55 -25.62
N SER A 49 -4.00 -3.46 -26.21
CA SER A 49 -4.74 -2.40 -25.51
C SER A 49 -6.04 -2.88 -24.85
N GLU A 50 -6.58 -4.02 -25.29
CA GLU A 50 -7.77 -4.65 -24.71
C GLU A 50 -7.41 -5.81 -23.76
N SER A 51 -6.11 -6.04 -23.53
CA SER A 51 -5.68 -7.09 -22.61
C SER A 51 -6.07 -6.78 -21.17
N PHE A 52 -6.54 -7.80 -20.46
CA PHE A 52 -6.99 -7.68 -19.08
C PHE A 52 -6.60 -8.91 -18.26
N VAL A 53 -6.61 -8.74 -16.95
CA VAL A 53 -6.27 -9.77 -15.98
C VAL A 53 -7.47 -10.01 -15.08
N VAL A 54 -7.88 -11.26 -14.98
CA VAL A 54 -8.89 -11.70 -14.01
C VAL A 54 -8.16 -12.15 -12.75
N VAL A 55 -8.42 -11.47 -11.64
CA VAL A 55 -7.86 -11.79 -10.34
C VAL A 55 -8.83 -12.67 -9.57
N ARG A 56 -8.32 -13.77 -9.02
CA ARG A 56 -9.07 -14.65 -8.13
C ARG A 56 -8.32 -14.84 -6.83
N GLN A 57 -9.05 -14.76 -5.72
CA GLN A 57 -8.53 -14.98 -4.38
C GLN A 57 -9.26 -16.18 -3.77
N ALA A 58 -8.51 -17.18 -3.31
CA ALA A 58 -9.06 -18.45 -2.83
C ALA A 58 -10.10 -19.08 -3.78
N GLY A 59 -9.85 -18.97 -5.09
CA GLY A 59 -10.72 -19.46 -6.18
C GLY A 59 -11.94 -18.58 -6.51
N ARG A 60 -12.26 -17.57 -5.68
CA ARG A 60 -13.37 -16.63 -5.92
C ARG A 60 -12.91 -15.47 -6.78
N PHE A 61 -13.80 -14.95 -7.62
CA PHE A 61 -13.54 -13.75 -8.42
C PHE A 61 -13.34 -12.54 -7.49
N ALA A 62 -12.21 -11.87 -7.63
CA ALA A 62 -11.86 -10.68 -6.85
C ALA A 62 -11.97 -9.40 -7.69
N GLY A 63 -11.68 -9.48 -9.01
CA GLY A 63 -11.82 -8.34 -9.90
C GLY A 63 -11.24 -8.60 -11.29
N THR A 64 -11.42 -7.62 -12.17
CA THR A 64 -10.79 -7.58 -13.49
C THR A 64 -10.04 -6.26 -13.61
N VAL A 65 -8.79 -6.30 -14.06
CA VAL A 65 -7.95 -5.11 -14.23
C VAL A 65 -7.34 -5.08 -15.63
N ARG A 66 -7.01 -3.90 -16.15
CA ARG A 66 -6.29 -3.80 -17.42
C ARG A 66 -4.84 -4.30 -17.25
N LEU A 67 -4.31 -4.96 -18.26
CA LEU A 67 -2.95 -5.51 -18.20
C LEU A 67 -1.89 -4.41 -18.09
N ASP A 68 -2.07 -3.29 -18.79
CA ASP A 68 -1.14 -2.16 -18.75
C ASP A 68 -1.09 -1.51 -17.36
N VAL A 69 -2.20 -1.48 -16.63
CA VAL A 69 -2.28 -0.99 -15.26
C VAL A 69 -1.49 -1.90 -14.32
N LEU A 70 -1.67 -3.22 -14.43
CA LEU A 70 -0.89 -4.19 -13.64
C LEU A 70 0.61 -4.05 -13.92
N GLN A 71 1.01 -3.97 -15.18
CA GLN A 71 2.41 -3.79 -15.57
C GLN A 71 3.00 -2.49 -15.00
N LYS A 72 2.25 -1.38 -15.11
CA LYS A 72 2.67 -0.08 -14.53
C LYS A 72 2.79 -0.14 -13.01
N PHE A 73 1.85 -0.78 -12.32
CA PHE A 73 1.84 -0.92 -10.87
C PHE A 73 3.05 -1.73 -10.37
N LEU A 74 3.42 -2.79 -11.09
CA LEU A 74 4.56 -3.63 -10.76
C LEU A 74 5.92 -3.03 -11.16
N SER A 75 5.93 -1.97 -11.98
CA SER A 75 7.15 -1.29 -12.45
C SER A 75 7.58 -0.17 -11.50
N GLU A 76 8.90 0.04 -11.35
CA GLU A 76 9.44 0.91 -10.29
C GLU A 76 9.61 2.43 -10.54
N PRO A 77 9.56 3.07 -11.74
CA PRO A 77 10.03 4.47 -11.81
C PRO A 77 8.96 5.52 -12.15
N ALA A 78 7.82 5.58 -11.45
CA ALA A 78 6.83 6.67 -11.68
C ALA A 78 6.48 7.55 -10.46
N LEU A 79 6.84 7.16 -9.23
CA LEU A 79 6.32 7.84 -8.05
C LEU A 79 7.24 8.93 -7.47
N GLN A 80 8.44 9.12 -8.04
CA GLN A 80 9.31 10.24 -7.66
C GLN A 80 8.81 11.62 -8.14
N GLN A 81 7.80 11.69 -9.03
CA GLN A 81 7.32 12.96 -9.58
C GLN A 81 6.01 13.49 -8.96
N ARG A 82 5.35 12.77 -8.04
CA ARG A 82 4.13 13.26 -7.36
C ARG A 82 4.43 14.13 -6.12
N THR A 83 5.47 14.95 -6.20
CA THR A 83 6.03 15.67 -5.04
C THR A 83 5.33 17.00 -4.73
N ARG A 84 4.31 17.45 -5.47
CA ARG A 84 3.76 18.81 -5.27
C ARG A 84 2.26 19.02 -5.35
N THR A 85 1.48 18.03 -5.80
CA THR A 85 0.03 18.18 -5.93
C THR A 85 -0.62 16.85 -5.56
N LEU A 86 -1.60 16.88 -4.65
CA LEU A 86 -2.47 15.72 -4.40
C LEU A 86 -3.11 15.33 -5.74
N PRO A 87 -2.84 14.11 -6.25
CA PRO A 87 -3.30 13.72 -7.56
C PRO A 87 -4.78 13.32 -7.54
N ASP A 88 -5.38 13.31 -8.73
CA ASP A 88 -6.71 12.74 -8.95
C ASP A 88 -6.68 11.23 -8.65
N PRO A 89 -7.68 10.66 -7.96
CA PRO A 89 -7.83 9.21 -7.81
C PRO A 89 -7.68 8.46 -9.13
N ASP A 90 -6.76 7.50 -9.17
CA ASP A 90 -6.64 6.56 -10.27
C ASP A 90 -7.58 5.36 -9.99
N GLU A 91 -8.73 5.33 -10.67
CA GLU A 91 -9.75 4.29 -10.49
C GLU A 91 -9.23 2.89 -10.82
N ASP A 92 -8.34 2.77 -11.82
CA ASP A 92 -7.76 1.49 -12.21
C ASP A 92 -6.81 0.96 -11.13
N VAL A 93 -6.02 1.84 -10.50
CA VAL A 93 -5.17 1.48 -9.35
C VAL A 93 -6.04 1.07 -8.16
N GLN A 94 -7.13 1.78 -7.87
CA GLN A 94 -8.06 1.37 -6.80
C GLN A 94 -8.67 0.00 -7.05
N LEU A 95 -9.06 -0.29 -8.30
CA LEU A 95 -9.58 -1.60 -8.68
C LEU A 95 -8.53 -2.69 -8.50
N LEU A 96 -7.27 -2.41 -8.87
CA LEU A 96 -6.16 -3.33 -8.65
C LEU A 96 -5.92 -3.58 -7.16
N LEU A 97 -5.82 -2.53 -6.35
CA LEU A 97 -5.62 -2.64 -4.90
C LEU A 97 -6.78 -3.40 -4.25
N SER A 98 -8.03 -3.12 -4.63
CA SER A 98 -9.19 -3.86 -4.11
C SER A 98 -9.16 -5.33 -4.51
N SER A 99 -8.75 -5.66 -5.73
CA SER A 99 -8.65 -7.06 -6.19
C SER A 99 -7.58 -7.88 -5.47
N LEU A 100 -6.56 -7.21 -4.94
CA LEU A 100 -5.42 -7.81 -4.24
C LEU A 100 -5.46 -7.62 -2.72
N THR A 101 -6.53 -7.02 -2.20
CA THR A 101 -6.69 -6.79 -0.76
C THR A 101 -6.57 -8.10 0.02
N ASN A 102 -6.06 -8.04 1.25
CA ASN A 102 -5.88 -9.20 2.14
C ASN A 102 -4.97 -10.31 1.55
N THR A 103 -4.06 -9.93 0.65
CA THR A 103 -3.06 -10.82 0.05
C THR A 103 -1.67 -10.38 0.46
N VAL A 104 -0.88 -11.30 1.01
CA VAL A 104 0.55 -11.04 1.25
C VAL A 104 1.33 -11.31 0.00
N LEU A 105 1.94 -10.26 -0.53
CA LEU A 105 2.87 -10.33 -1.63
C LEU A 105 4.29 -10.36 -1.08
N SER A 106 5.14 -11.16 -1.72
CA SER A 106 6.57 -11.28 -1.38
C SER A 106 7.40 -10.55 -2.44
N SER A 107 8.62 -10.14 -2.12
CA SER A 107 9.53 -9.51 -3.10
C SER A 107 8.88 -8.30 -3.83
N LEU A 108 8.10 -7.51 -3.08
CA LEU A 108 7.56 -6.25 -3.57
C LEU A 108 8.70 -5.23 -3.65
N GLY A 109 8.78 -4.53 -4.78
CA GLY A 109 9.54 -3.29 -4.87
C GLY A 109 8.85 -2.13 -4.15
N ARG A 110 9.46 -0.95 -4.17
CA ARG A 110 8.90 0.26 -3.55
C ARG A 110 7.71 0.83 -4.31
N GLY A 111 7.64 0.61 -5.63
CA GLY A 111 6.58 1.12 -6.51
C GLY A 111 5.16 0.76 -6.02
N PRO A 112 4.81 -0.53 -5.89
CA PRO A 112 3.52 -0.99 -5.38
C PRO A 112 3.16 -0.41 -3.99
N LEU A 113 4.13 -0.34 -3.08
CA LEU A 113 3.91 0.17 -1.72
C LEU A 113 3.61 1.67 -1.73
N LEU A 114 4.36 2.45 -2.50
CA LEU A 114 4.12 3.88 -2.69
C LEU A 114 2.78 4.14 -3.37
N ALA A 115 2.42 3.34 -4.38
CA ALA A 115 1.11 3.47 -5.05
C ALA A 115 -0.04 3.24 -4.06
N THR A 116 0.10 2.22 -3.21
CA THR A 116 -0.88 1.91 -2.15
C THR A 116 -0.94 3.02 -1.10
N ALA A 117 0.22 3.49 -0.63
CA ALA A 117 0.30 4.58 0.34
C ALA A 117 -0.35 5.86 -0.20
N HIS A 118 -0.07 6.23 -1.46
CA HIS A 118 -0.71 7.38 -2.09
C HIS A 118 -2.23 7.23 -2.19
N GLU A 119 -2.77 6.07 -2.59
CA GLU A 119 -4.23 5.88 -2.63
C GLU A 119 -4.86 6.09 -1.26
N PHE A 120 -4.22 5.59 -0.19
CA PHE A 120 -4.72 5.72 1.18
C PHE A 120 -4.61 7.15 1.71
N GLU A 121 -3.53 7.86 1.40
CA GLU A 121 -3.39 9.28 1.70
C GLU A 121 -4.44 10.12 0.95
N ASP A 122 -4.65 9.84 -0.34
CA ASP A 122 -5.64 10.53 -1.15
C ASP A 122 -7.06 10.24 -0.63
N ARG A 123 -7.32 9.01 -0.15
CA ARG A 123 -8.57 8.64 0.53
C ARG A 123 -8.77 9.42 1.83
N ALA A 124 -7.75 9.46 2.69
CA ALA A 124 -7.80 10.24 3.93
C ALA A 124 -8.03 11.73 3.64
N TYR A 125 -7.38 12.27 2.61
CA TYR A 125 -7.57 13.64 2.16
C TYR A 125 -9.01 13.92 1.70
N ARG A 126 -9.61 13.05 0.89
CA ARG A 126 -11.01 13.19 0.43
C ARG A 126 -12.01 13.24 1.58
N ILE A 127 -11.75 12.51 2.66
CA ILE A 127 -12.59 12.49 3.85
C ILE A 127 -12.28 13.69 4.77
N GLY A 128 -11.00 14.06 4.83
CA GLY A 128 -10.50 15.26 5.49
C GLY A 128 -10.64 15.26 7.01
N ARG A 129 -10.99 14.12 7.63
CA ARG A 129 -11.22 13.94 9.07
C ARG A 129 -10.82 12.53 9.48
N GLY A 130 -10.58 12.33 10.77
CA GLY A 130 -10.15 11.04 11.32
C GLY A 130 -8.66 11.01 11.64
N THR A 131 -8.12 9.81 11.81
CA THR A 131 -6.73 9.60 12.24
C THR A 131 -5.94 8.85 11.16
N LEU A 132 -4.83 9.45 10.72
CA LEU A 132 -3.88 8.83 9.81
C LEU A 132 -2.58 8.52 10.56
N ARG A 133 -2.18 7.25 10.61
CA ARG A 133 -0.93 6.79 11.24
C ARG A 133 0.04 6.28 10.18
N VAL A 134 1.27 6.79 10.17
CA VAL A 134 2.26 6.48 9.13
C VAL A 134 3.64 6.22 9.72
N SER A 135 4.26 5.09 9.40
CA SER A 135 5.64 4.77 9.74
C SER A 135 6.53 4.93 8.51
N PHE A 136 7.59 5.75 8.64
CA PHE A 136 8.60 5.96 7.60
C PHE A 136 9.88 5.15 7.81
N GLN A 137 9.89 4.17 8.72
CA GLN A 137 11.08 3.44 9.21
C GLN A 137 12.07 4.36 9.96
N SER A 138 12.45 5.49 9.38
CA SER A 138 13.29 6.54 9.96
C SER A 138 12.68 7.93 9.75
N LEU A 139 12.92 8.85 10.69
CA LEU A 139 12.46 10.23 10.53
C LEU A 139 13.19 10.94 9.38
N SER A 140 14.45 10.59 9.10
CA SER A 140 15.18 11.08 7.94
C SER A 140 14.50 10.76 6.60
N THR A 141 13.76 9.65 6.51
CA THR A 141 12.97 9.29 5.31
C THR A 141 11.74 10.18 5.17
N PHE A 142 11.11 10.55 6.28
CA PHE A 142 9.98 11.50 6.30
C PHE A 142 10.38 12.89 5.75
N ARG A 143 11.64 13.30 5.85
CA ARG A 143 12.13 14.60 5.34
C ARG A 143 11.71 14.87 3.89
N ALA A 144 11.74 13.86 3.02
CA ALA A 144 11.35 14.01 1.61
C ALA A 144 9.84 14.21 1.42
N GLN A 145 9.01 13.85 2.40
CA GLN A 145 7.55 13.90 2.38
C GLN A 145 6.97 14.98 3.30
N ALA A 146 7.80 15.67 4.08
CA ALA A 146 7.36 16.65 5.08
C ALA A 146 6.48 17.76 4.50
N ASP A 147 6.77 18.22 3.27
CA ASP A 147 5.95 19.23 2.60
C ASP A 147 4.56 18.69 2.23
N ARG A 148 4.46 17.44 1.76
CA ARG A 148 3.19 16.77 1.44
C ARG A 148 2.30 16.64 2.67
N TYR A 149 2.88 16.19 3.78
CA TYR A 149 2.15 16.05 5.05
C TYR A 149 1.77 17.39 5.67
N ARG A 150 2.58 18.44 5.45
CA ARG A 150 2.20 19.81 5.82
C ARG A 150 0.97 20.29 5.05
N THR A 151 0.92 20.05 3.74
CA THR A 151 -0.26 20.37 2.92
C THR A 151 -1.47 19.57 3.38
N LEU A 152 -1.31 18.25 3.56
CA LEU A 152 -2.38 17.37 4.05
C LEU A 152 -2.95 17.87 5.39
N ALA A 153 -2.10 18.25 6.35
CA ALA A 153 -2.53 18.76 7.65
C ALA A 153 -3.15 20.17 7.60
N ALA A 154 -2.74 21.01 6.64
CA ALA A 154 -3.27 22.36 6.50
C ALA A 154 -4.64 22.39 5.82
N ASP A 155 -4.87 21.49 4.88
CA ASP A 155 -6.09 21.44 4.06
C ASP A 155 -7.19 20.56 4.69
N THR A 156 -6.90 19.84 5.77
CA THR A 156 -7.82 18.88 6.40
C THR A 156 -7.83 19.01 7.94
N GLU A 157 -8.78 18.34 8.58
CA GLU A 157 -8.86 18.17 10.04
C GLU A 157 -8.38 16.76 10.45
N LEU A 158 -7.43 16.19 9.71
CA LEU A 158 -6.83 14.90 10.05
C LEU A 158 -5.90 15.02 11.27
N ALA A 159 -6.04 14.08 12.20
CA ALA A 159 -5.02 13.83 13.22
C ALA A 159 -3.94 12.93 12.62
N ILE A 160 -2.80 13.52 12.23
CA ILE A 160 -1.72 12.79 11.58
C ILE A 160 -0.68 12.40 12.62
N HIS A 161 -0.33 11.11 12.68
CA HIS A 161 0.72 10.58 13.54
C HIS A 161 1.81 9.96 12.69
N ILE A 162 3.04 10.44 12.85
CA ILE A 162 4.21 9.99 12.11
C ILE A 162 5.14 9.25 13.05
N TYR A 163 5.60 8.08 12.62
CA TYR A 163 6.45 7.18 13.40
C TYR A 163 7.76 6.93 12.64
N GLY A 164 8.86 6.84 13.37
CA GLY A 164 10.16 6.49 12.78
C GLY A 164 11.28 6.48 13.80
N ARG A 165 12.40 5.88 13.42
CA ARG A 165 13.64 5.94 14.21
C ARG A 165 14.11 7.38 14.39
N ASP A 166 14.54 7.70 15.60
CA ASP A 166 15.08 9.02 15.97
C ASP A 166 16.46 9.30 15.35
N ASP A 167 16.50 9.56 14.05
CA ASP A 167 17.72 9.90 13.31
C ASP A 167 17.69 11.31 12.70
N TRP A 168 16.58 12.03 12.89
CA TRP A 168 16.38 13.40 12.44
C TRP A 168 15.26 14.05 13.25
N ASP A 169 15.43 15.32 13.62
CA ASP A 169 14.41 16.13 14.30
C ASP A 169 13.58 16.92 13.25
N PRO A 170 12.33 16.49 12.95
CA PRO A 170 11.48 17.20 12.00
C PRO A 170 11.00 18.54 12.55
N PRO A 171 10.85 19.57 11.70
CA PRO A 171 10.24 20.82 12.13
C PRO A 171 8.79 20.59 12.58
N ALA A 172 8.34 21.36 13.57
CA ALA A 172 6.95 21.30 14.02
C ALA A 172 5.99 21.65 12.87
N ILE A 173 5.05 20.74 12.61
CA ILE A 173 3.98 20.90 11.61
C ILE A 173 2.65 20.85 12.36
N PRO A 174 1.85 21.94 12.37
CA PRO A 174 0.51 21.91 12.97
C PRO A 174 -0.35 20.77 12.39
N GLY A 175 -1.04 20.02 13.26
CA GLY A 175 -1.85 18.86 12.87
C GLY A 175 -1.07 17.54 12.70
N VAL A 176 0.26 17.58 12.79
CA VAL A 176 1.13 16.40 12.74
C VAL A 176 1.80 16.18 14.09
N THR A 177 1.68 14.96 14.61
CA THR A 177 2.37 14.50 15.82
C THR A 177 3.45 13.49 15.42
N VAL A 178 4.70 13.77 15.77
CA VAL A 178 5.83 12.87 15.50
C VAL A 178 6.15 12.05 16.73
N HIS A 179 6.29 10.75 16.54
CA HIS A 179 6.63 9.74 17.53
C HIS A 179 7.98 9.12 17.14
N ALA A 180 9.02 9.54 17.83
CA ALA A 180 10.36 8.98 17.64
C ALA A 180 10.48 7.70 18.47
N THR A 181 11.06 6.64 17.90
CA THR A 181 11.34 5.39 18.63
C THR A 181 12.78 4.95 18.47
N SER A 182 13.27 4.25 19.49
CA SER A 182 14.52 3.48 19.44
C SER A 182 14.29 2.00 19.12
N ASP A 183 13.04 1.58 18.88
CA ASP A 183 12.69 0.20 18.56
C ASP A 183 13.03 -0.14 17.10
N ASP A 184 13.97 -1.06 16.94
CA ASP A 184 14.40 -1.56 15.63
C ASP A 184 13.32 -2.36 14.89
N GLU A 185 12.28 -2.87 15.57
CA GLU A 185 11.18 -3.61 14.92
C GLU A 185 10.34 -2.68 14.03
N PHE A 186 9.96 -1.49 14.52
CA PHE A 186 9.28 -0.47 13.71
C PHE A 186 10.17 0.15 12.64
N GLY A 187 11.48 0.18 12.88
CA GLY A 187 12.47 0.59 11.89
C GLY A 187 12.51 -0.29 10.63
N ARG A 188 11.91 -1.49 10.66
CA ARG A 188 11.81 -2.38 9.48
C ARG A 188 10.42 -2.39 8.83
N LEU A 189 9.44 -1.78 9.47
CA LEU A 189 8.05 -1.80 9.02
C LEU A 189 7.65 -0.47 8.34
N TRP A 190 7.24 -0.59 7.09
CA TRP A 190 6.42 0.43 6.43
C TRP A 190 4.97 0.19 6.82
N LEU A 191 4.36 1.17 7.47
CA LEU A 191 2.97 1.10 7.89
C LEU A 191 2.23 2.37 7.53
N LEU A 192 1.02 2.23 7.01
CA LEU A 192 0.09 3.35 6.87
C LEU A 192 -1.32 2.86 7.20
N ALA A 193 -2.02 3.52 8.10
CA ALA A 193 -3.38 3.13 8.48
C ALA A 193 -4.27 4.35 8.72
N PHE A 194 -5.49 4.29 8.19
CA PHE A 194 -6.50 5.33 8.31
C PHE A 194 -7.79 4.77 8.90
N ASP A 195 -8.35 5.47 9.90
CA ASP A 195 -9.49 5.02 10.69
C ASP A 195 -10.87 5.23 10.04
N GLY A 196 -10.92 5.81 8.84
CA GLY A 196 -12.17 6.05 8.13
C GLY A 196 -13.10 7.06 8.80
N ASN A 197 -12.63 7.82 9.81
CA ASN A 197 -13.44 8.75 10.60
C ASN A 197 -14.75 8.13 11.12
N GLY A 198 -14.69 6.87 11.56
CA GLY A 198 -15.87 6.14 12.06
C GLY A 198 -16.72 5.46 10.97
N ASN A 199 -16.42 5.65 9.68
CA ASN A 199 -16.99 4.86 8.60
C ASN A 199 -16.12 3.65 8.27
N ALA A 200 -16.65 2.44 8.48
CA ALA A 200 -15.93 1.20 8.21
C ALA A 200 -15.54 1.03 6.73
N ALA A 201 -16.31 1.58 5.78
CA ALA A 201 -16.03 1.47 4.35
C ALA A 201 -14.80 2.29 3.91
N ASP A 202 -14.45 3.30 4.71
CA ASP A 202 -13.35 4.22 4.41
C ASP A 202 -12.03 3.80 5.05
N LYS A 203 -12.05 2.80 5.93
CA LYS A 203 -10.86 2.26 6.59
C LYS A 203 -9.92 1.60 5.59
N CYS A 204 -8.63 1.84 5.77
CA CYS A 204 -7.58 1.18 5.00
C CYS A 204 -6.29 1.07 5.81
N ALA A 205 -5.53 0.01 5.56
CA ALA A 205 -4.20 -0.14 6.14
C ALA A 205 -3.25 -0.90 5.22
N LEU A 206 -1.99 -0.46 5.20
CA LEU A 206 -0.85 -1.05 4.52
C LEU A 206 0.18 -1.44 5.57
N VAL A 207 0.69 -2.66 5.47
CA VAL A 207 1.78 -3.16 6.30
C VAL A 207 2.77 -3.89 5.40
N ALA A 208 4.02 -3.47 5.41
CA ALA A 208 5.10 -4.14 4.72
C ALA A 208 6.38 -4.17 5.57
N GLU A 209 7.05 -5.30 5.56
CA GLU A 209 8.34 -5.53 6.20
C GLU A 209 9.42 -5.60 5.12
N GLU A 210 10.53 -4.90 5.33
CA GLU A 210 11.70 -5.02 4.45
C GLU A 210 12.41 -6.35 4.73
N THR A 211 12.40 -7.27 3.76
CA THR A 211 13.04 -8.58 3.88
C THR A 211 14.47 -8.57 3.36
N ASP A 212 14.75 -7.77 2.34
CA ASP A 212 16.07 -7.49 1.77
C ASP A 212 16.12 -6.01 1.34
N PRO A 213 17.29 -5.40 1.11
CA PRO A 213 17.37 -4.00 0.71
C PRO A 213 16.51 -3.68 -0.53
N GLY A 214 15.45 -2.90 -0.33
CA GLY A 214 14.49 -2.52 -1.38
C GLY A 214 13.47 -3.60 -1.77
N GLN A 215 13.43 -4.73 -1.06
CA GLN A 215 12.45 -5.80 -1.24
C GLN A 215 11.61 -5.95 0.01
N TYR A 216 10.30 -6.05 -0.19
CA TYR A 216 9.35 -6.05 0.90
C TYR A 216 8.41 -7.24 0.83
N ARG A 217 8.01 -7.73 2.00
CA ARG A 217 6.88 -8.64 2.19
C ARG A 217 5.77 -7.86 2.87
N GLY A 218 4.62 -7.74 2.22
CA GLY A 218 3.55 -6.90 2.74
C GLY A 218 2.17 -7.22 2.19
N PHE A 219 1.18 -6.60 2.80
CA PHE A 219 -0.22 -6.65 2.37
C PHE A 219 -0.87 -5.31 2.65
N TRP A 220 -2.02 -5.11 2.02
CA TRP A 220 -2.93 -4.03 2.37
C TRP A 220 -4.35 -4.57 2.54
N THR A 221 -5.16 -3.85 3.30
CA THR A 221 -6.49 -4.29 3.70
C THR A 221 -7.45 -3.10 3.79
N TYR A 222 -8.70 -3.37 3.42
CA TYR A 222 -9.85 -2.49 3.69
C TYR A 222 -10.79 -3.12 4.73
N ASP A 223 -10.39 -4.26 5.34
CA ASP A 223 -11.19 -4.95 6.35
C ASP A 223 -11.15 -4.18 7.68
N SER A 224 -12.28 -3.58 8.07
CA SER A 224 -12.36 -2.72 9.27
C SER A 224 -11.78 -3.38 10.53
N PRO A 225 -12.11 -4.64 10.89
CA PRO A 225 -11.51 -5.30 12.04
C PRO A 225 -9.98 -5.41 11.98
N ALA A 226 -9.43 -5.74 10.80
CA ALA A 226 -7.98 -5.79 10.61
C ALA A 226 -7.33 -4.40 10.72
N VAL A 227 -7.96 -3.36 10.17
CA VAL A 227 -7.48 -1.98 10.28
C VAL A 227 -7.47 -1.51 11.73
N ASP A 228 -8.51 -1.81 12.50
CA ASP A 228 -8.60 -1.46 13.92
C ASP A 228 -7.51 -2.15 14.75
N GLU A 229 -7.23 -3.43 14.47
CA GLU A 229 -6.15 -4.19 15.10
C GLU A 229 -4.78 -3.54 14.82
N ILE A 230 -4.54 -3.08 13.58
CA ILE A 230 -3.32 -2.38 13.18
C ILE A 230 -3.19 -1.04 13.91
N LEU A 231 -4.24 -0.21 13.89
CA LEU A 231 -4.26 1.10 14.53
C LEU A 231 -3.99 1.00 16.04
N ALA A 232 -4.62 0.03 16.72
CA ALA A 232 -4.41 -0.21 18.14
C ALA A 232 -2.99 -0.70 18.45
N SER A 233 -2.43 -1.58 17.61
CA SER A 233 -1.07 -2.10 17.78
C SER A 233 -0.03 -0.99 17.69
N VAL A 234 -0.17 -0.10 16.70
CA VAL A 234 0.72 1.05 16.53
C VAL A 234 0.59 2.03 17.70
N ALA A 235 -0.63 2.34 18.12
CA ALA A 235 -0.86 3.28 19.22
C ALA A 235 -0.36 2.79 20.59
N THR A 236 -0.23 1.48 20.79
CA THR A 236 0.25 0.90 22.06
C THR A 236 1.78 0.78 22.11
N SER A 237 2.44 0.86 20.96
CA SER A 237 3.89 0.63 20.85
C SER A 237 4.72 1.91 21.03
N PHE A 238 4.07 3.06 21.26
CA PHE A 238 4.65 4.39 21.46
C PHE A 238 3.90 5.10 22.59
#